data_AF-A0A9D7PP38-F1
#
_entry.id   AF-A0A9D7PP38-F1
#
_cell.length_a   1.000
_cell.length_b   1.000
_cell.length_c   1.000
_cell.angle_alpha   90.00
_cell.angle_beta   90.00
_cell.angle_gamma   90.00
#
_symmetry.space_group_name_H-M   'P 1'
#
loop_
_entity.id
_entity.type
_entity.pdbx_description
1 polymer ?
#
loop_
_entity_poly.entity_id
_entity_poly.type
_entity_poly.pdbx_seq_one_letter_code
_entity_poly.pdbx_strand_id
1 'polypeptide(L)'
;MDGDVDLFIGGRVAPYYGYNTDSYLLINDGKGHFSIDPDPIFKGLGMVTDAVWSAVDNSPRKDLVVCGEWMPITLLSHDGSRWSKRTIPNTEGLWQSISSVDLDGDGDEDLVAGNIGHNHDLRATAAHPARMYVADFDQNTTPEAVISYYVQNQDYSFFSKDELAGEMVILKKKYTDYHSFAQSRLDQVFVDLEKNPINKSVSQLASTIFENNGKGQYTAHPLPFSAQSTMIFSILPTDVNGDNLTDLMLGGNIYEITPSFGRMDGGYGTVLINKGKMQFEELPTDQSGFFVPGAIRDIQTITISGKKAYLVTRNGDRVMVFE
;
A
#
# COMPACT_ATOMS: atom_id res chain seq x y z
N MET A 1 24.32 8.68 1.99
CA MET A 1 24.66 9.74 2.96
C MET A 1 26.10 9.56 3.41
N ASP A 2 26.55 10.33 4.40
CA ASP A 2 27.89 10.31 5.04
C ASP A 2 28.29 8.97 5.68
N GLY A 3 27.39 7.99 5.72
CA GLY A 3 27.62 6.63 6.20
C GLY A 3 26.87 6.31 7.48
N ASP A 4 26.26 7.32 8.10
CA ASP A 4 25.42 7.16 9.28
C ASP A 4 23.99 6.73 8.89
N VAL A 5 23.32 6.02 9.80
CA VAL A 5 21.95 5.54 9.58
C VAL A 5 20.97 6.66 9.89
N ASP A 6 20.35 7.19 8.83
CA ASP A 6 19.22 8.13 8.89
C ASP A 6 17.89 7.40 9.03
N LEU A 7 16.86 8.09 9.56
CA LEU A 7 15.53 7.53 9.76
C LEU A 7 14.48 8.29 8.94
N PHE A 8 13.74 7.57 8.11
CA PHE A 8 12.52 8.11 7.49
C PHE A 8 11.29 7.72 8.33
N ILE A 9 10.40 8.69 8.55
CA ILE A 9 9.13 8.51 9.24
C ILE A 9 8.02 8.93 8.28
N GLY A 10 7.22 7.96 7.83
CA GLY A 10 6.04 8.20 7.02
C GLY A 10 4.88 8.75 7.83
N GLY A 11 4.28 9.85 7.37
CA GLY A 11 2.98 10.29 7.86
C GLY A 11 1.84 9.57 7.15
N ARG A 12 0.85 9.10 7.90
CA ARG A 12 -0.41 8.53 7.36
C ARG A 12 -1.67 9.19 7.92
N VAL A 13 -1.67 9.49 9.22
CA VAL A 13 -2.88 9.86 9.96
C VAL A 13 -3.02 11.37 10.06
N ALA A 14 -4.10 11.89 9.48
CA ALA A 14 -4.60 13.24 9.67
C ALA A 14 -5.90 13.20 10.48
N PRO A 15 -6.41 14.33 11.00
CA PRO A 15 -7.71 14.39 11.69
C PRO A 15 -8.87 13.82 10.86
N TYR A 16 -8.78 13.90 9.53
CA TYR A 16 -9.78 13.39 8.60
C TYR A 16 -9.12 12.53 7.52
N TYR A 17 -9.75 11.40 7.18
CA TYR A 17 -9.25 10.47 6.17
C TYR A 17 -9.17 11.14 4.79
N GLY A 18 -8.10 10.86 4.05
CA GLY A 18 -7.86 11.41 2.72
C GLY A 18 -7.04 12.69 2.66
N TYR A 19 -6.73 13.32 3.80
CA TYR A 19 -5.77 14.41 3.84
C TYR A 19 -4.34 13.88 3.70
N ASN A 20 -3.51 14.56 2.90
CA ASN A 20 -2.07 14.28 2.90
C ASN A 20 -1.46 14.68 4.24
N THR A 21 -0.47 13.91 4.67
CA THR A 21 0.29 14.17 5.89
C THR A 21 1.74 14.45 5.59
N ASP A 22 2.38 15.19 6.49
CA ASP A 22 3.82 15.41 6.47
C ASP A 22 4.56 14.13 6.86
N SER A 23 5.63 13.85 6.13
CA SER A 23 6.64 12.85 6.49
C SER A 23 7.91 13.55 6.94
N TYR A 24 8.85 12.81 7.52
CA TYR A 24 10.09 13.38 8.04
C TYR A 24 11.28 12.49 7.70
N LEU A 25 12.36 13.12 7.22
CA LEU A 25 13.67 12.49 7.21
C LEU A 25 14.48 13.06 8.39
N LEU A 26 14.96 12.17 9.24
CA LEU A 26 15.78 12.49 10.41
C LEU A 26 17.23 12.15 10.08
N ILE A 27 18.05 13.18 9.96
CA ILE A 27 19.48 13.09 9.67
C ILE A 27 20.25 12.87 10.96
N ASN A 28 21.02 11.79 11.02
CA ASN A 28 21.85 11.40 12.15
C ASN A 28 23.23 12.08 12.08
N ASP A 29 23.73 12.59 13.20
CA ASP A 29 25.06 13.20 13.29
C ASP A 29 26.20 12.19 13.55
N GLY A 30 25.92 10.89 13.41
CA GLY A 30 26.81 9.78 13.73
C GLY A 30 26.98 9.50 15.24
N LYS A 31 26.35 10.30 16.10
CA LYS A 31 26.33 10.14 17.56
C LYS A 31 24.94 9.80 18.08
N GLY A 32 23.97 9.60 17.19
CA GLY A 32 22.59 9.31 17.53
C GLY A 32 21.77 10.56 17.86
N HIS A 33 22.26 11.76 17.53
CA HIS A 33 21.41 12.95 17.54
C HIS A 33 20.79 13.14 16.16
N PHE A 34 19.48 13.34 16.15
CA PHE A 34 18.71 13.46 14.92
C PHE A 34 18.22 14.89 14.73
N SER A 35 18.36 15.38 13.51
CA SER A 35 17.80 16.66 13.05
C SER A 35 16.87 16.43 11.87
N ILE A 36 15.79 17.20 11.78
CA ILE A 36 14.83 17.07 10.67
C ILE A 36 15.45 17.72 9.43
N ASP A 37 15.47 16.98 8.30
CA ASP A 37 15.76 17.56 7.00
C ASP A 37 14.70 18.64 6.68
N PRO A 38 15.08 19.91 6.47
CA PRO A 38 14.14 20.99 6.28
C PRO A 38 13.48 21.02 4.88
N ASP A 39 13.86 20.11 3.97
CA ASP A 39 13.36 20.13 2.60
C ASP A 39 11.82 20.00 2.56
N PRO A 40 11.10 20.92 1.88
CA PRO A 40 9.65 20.89 1.80
C PRO A 40 9.09 19.68 1.03
N ILE A 41 9.92 18.90 0.33
CA ILE A 41 9.49 17.69 -0.40
C ILE A 41 8.77 16.67 0.49
N PHE A 42 9.09 16.65 1.79
CA PHE A 42 8.48 15.75 2.76
C PHE A 42 7.13 16.27 3.30
N LYS A 43 6.78 17.54 3.06
CA LYS A 43 5.50 18.11 3.48
C LYS A 43 4.36 17.66 2.59
N GLY A 44 3.27 17.19 3.19
CA GLY A 44 2.10 16.67 2.48
C GLY A 44 2.44 15.57 1.48
N LEU A 45 3.43 14.73 1.78
CA LEU A 45 3.96 13.71 0.85
C LEU A 45 2.89 12.72 0.40
N GLY A 46 1.93 12.41 1.27
CA GLY A 46 0.80 11.51 1.00
C GLY A 46 0.29 10.88 2.29
N MET A 47 -0.45 9.77 2.15
CA MET A 47 -0.85 8.90 3.26
C MET A 47 0.08 7.68 3.28
N VAL A 48 1.32 7.90 3.68
CA VAL A 48 2.43 6.94 3.56
C VAL A 48 2.22 5.76 4.49
N THR A 49 2.25 4.54 3.95
CA THR A 49 2.16 3.31 4.73
C THR A 49 3.50 2.61 4.88
N ASP A 50 4.37 2.72 3.88
CA ASP A 50 5.67 2.06 3.88
C ASP A 50 6.68 2.77 2.96
N ALA A 51 7.96 2.52 3.18
CA ALA A 51 9.05 3.06 2.39
C ALA A 51 10.30 2.17 2.43
N VAL A 52 11.06 2.19 1.33
CA VAL A 52 12.29 1.42 1.19
C VAL A 52 13.35 2.24 0.45
N TRP A 53 14.61 2.06 0.82
CA TRP A 53 15.75 2.61 0.06
C TRP A 53 16.09 1.66 -1.09
N SER A 54 15.99 2.15 -2.32
CA SER A 54 16.15 1.34 -3.54
C SER A 54 17.26 1.85 -4.44
N ALA A 55 18.00 0.93 -5.07
CA ALA A 55 18.88 1.24 -6.20
C ALA A 55 18.06 1.32 -7.50
N VAL A 56 17.40 2.47 -7.71
CA VAL A 56 16.48 2.71 -8.84
C VAL A 56 17.21 2.86 -10.17
N ASP A 57 18.41 3.43 -10.15
CA ASP A 57 19.27 3.60 -11.31
C ASP A 57 20.74 3.32 -10.93
N ASN A 58 21.64 3.56 -11.88
CA ASN A 58 23.08 3.35 -11.68
C ASN A 58 23.76 4.42 -10.78
N SER A 59 22.98 5.23 -10.05
CA SER A 59 23.50 6.16 -9.05
C SER A 59 24.13 5.40 -7.88
N PRO A 60 25.27 5.88 -7.35
CA PRO A 60 25.84 5.33 -6.12
C PRO A 60 25.00 5.66 -4.87
N ARG A 61 23.94 6.48 -5.01
CA ARG A 61 23.01 6.84 -3.92
C ARG A 61 21.68 6.16 -4.19
N LYS A 62 21.19 5.43 -3.18
CA LYS A 62 19.83 4.89 -3.18
C LYS A 62 18.81 6.01 -3.10
N ASP A 63 17.68 5.80 -3.77
CA ASP A 63 16.51 6.64 -3.70
C ASP A 63 15.57 6.15 -2.59
N LEU A 64 14.85 7.06 -1.97
CA LEU A 64 13.78 6.70 -1.05
C LEU A 64 12.50 6.46 -1.86
N VAL A 65 12.06 5.21 -1.91
CA VAL A 65 10.80 4.81 -2.53
C VAL A 65 9.72 4.76 -1.47
N VAL A 66 8.60 5.42 -1.72
CA VAL A 66 7.50 5.57 -0.76
C VAL A 66 6.20 5.12 -1.41
N CYS A 67 5.40 4.34 -0.68
CA CYS A 67 4.06 3.96 -1.07
C CYS A 67 3.04 4.29 0.03
N GLY A 68 1.76 4.28 -0.32
CA GLY A 68 0.70 4.62 0.61
C GLY A 68 -0.69 4.50 0.02
N GLU A 69 -1.67 4.92 0.82
CA GLU A 69 -3.07 4.93 0.42
C GLU A 69 -3.38 6.14 -0.46
N TRP A 70 -4.13 5.92 -1.54
CA TRP A 70 -4.60 6.95 -2.46
C TRP A 70 -3.46 7.80 -3.04
N MET A 71 -2.33 7.16 -3.31
CA MET A 71 -1.16 7.79 -3.91
C MET A 71 -0.42 6.82 -4.83
N PRO A 72 0.32 7.34 -5.83
CA PRO A 72 1.24 6.52 -6.62
C PRO A 72 2.49 6.17 -5.81
N ILE A 73 3.19 5.12 -6.24
CA ILE A 73 4.55 4.86 -5.76
C ILE A 73 5.43 6.04 -6.17
N THR A 74 6.12 6.60 -5.19
CA THR A 74 6.86 7.86 -5.30
C THR A 74 8.34 7.63 -5.02
N LEU A 75 9.18 8.11 -5.92
CA LEU A 75 10.64 8.09 -5.83
C LEU A 75 11.13 9.46 -5.38
N LEU A 76 11.91 9.50 -4.30
CA LEU A 76 12.58 10.69 -3.80
C LEU A 76 14.09 10.49 -3.94
N SER A 77 14.69 11.24 -4.87
CA SER A 77 16.11 11.15 -5.20
C SER A 77 16.87 12.36 -4.68
N HIS A 78 18.07 12.14 -4.13
CA HIS A 78 18.93 13.21 -3.65
C HIS A 78 20.27 13.23 -4.40
N ASP A 79 20.56 14.31 -5.13
CA ASP A 79 21.79 14.42 -5.93
C ASP A 79 23.05 14.81 -5.11
N GLY A 80 22.88 14.95 -3.79
CA GLY A 80 23.92 15.45 -2.87
C GLY A 80 23.72 16.92 -2.49
N SER A 81 22.85 17.64 -3.20
CA SER A 81 22.52 19.04 -2.89
C SER A 81 21.03 19.32 -2.77
N ARG A 82 20.19 18.61 -3.52
CA ARG A 82 18.74 18.82 -3.55
C ARG A 82 18.00 17.50 -3.68
N TRP A 83 16.81 17.48 -3.11
CA TRP A 83 15.83 16.44 -3.35
C TRP A 83 15.09 16.67 -4.67
N SER A 84 14.63 15.58 -5.27
CA SER A 84 13.73 15.58 -6.42
C SER A 84 12.68 14.50 -6.25
N LYS A 85 11.47 14.76 -6.73
CA LYS A 85 10.32 13.87 -6.63
C LYS A 85 9.90 13.41 -8.01
N ARG A 86 9.71 12.11 -8.17
CA ARG A 86 9.06 11.48 -9.34
C ARG A 86 8.05 10.45 -8.87
N THR A 87 6.97 10.23 -9.61
CA THR A 87 6.04 9.13 -9.36
C THR A 87 6.16 8.09 -10.47
N ILE A 88 5.93 6.82 -10.12
CA ILE A 88 5.81 5.75 -11.11
C ILE A 88 4.41 5.85 -11.73
N PRO A 89 4.26 6.06 -13.05
CA PRO A 89 2.95 6.24 -13.67
C PRO A 89 2.04 5.02 -13.50
N ASN A 90 0.73 5.24 -13.38
CA ASN A 90 -0.30 4.20 -13.28
C ASN A 90 -0.12 3.27 -12.05
N THR A 91 0.38 3.83 -10.94
CA THR A 91 0.57 3.10 -9.67
C THR A 91 -0.29 3.67 -8.56
N GLU A 92 -1.29 4.49 -8.85
CA GLU A 92 -2.22 4.98 -7.84
C GLU A 92 -3.00 3.83 -7.24
N GLY A 93 -2.73 3.53 -5.97
CA GLY A 93 -3.26 2.36 -5.28
C GLY A 93 -3.52 2.60 -3.80
N LEU A 94 -3.86 1.51 -3.11
CA LEU A 94 -4.06 1.45 -1.67
C LEU A 94 -2.94 0.62 -1.03
N TRP A 95 -1.71 0.99 -1.34
CA TRP A 95 -0.50 0.25 -0.95
C TRP A 95 -0.36 0.21 0.56
N GLN A 96 0.22 -0.88 1.07
CA GLN A 96 0.44 -1.12 2.50
C GLN A 96 1.87 -1.55 2.83
N SER A 97 2.58 -2.12 1.85
CA SER A 97 3.97 -2.52 2.01
C SER A 97 4.74 -2.38 0.70
N ILE A 98 6.05 -2.20 0.78
CA ILE A 98 6.96 -2.17 -0.36
C ILE A 98 8.32 -2.78 0.00
N SER A 99 8.84 -3.62 -0.88
CA SER A 99 10.18 -4.19 -0.79
C SER A 99 10.98 -3.89 -2.05
N SER A 100 12.30 -3.78 -1.91
CA SER A 100 13.25 -3.52 -3.00
C SER A 100 14.25 -4.65 -3.08
N VAL A 101 14.32 -5.33 -4.23
CA VAL A 101 15.17 -6.51 -4.42
C VAL A 101 15.36 -6.80 -5.91
N ASP A 102 16.55 -7.26 -6.29
CA ASP A 102 16.84 -7.77 -7.63
C ASP A 102 16.19 -9.16 -7.80
N LEU A 103 15.11 -9.26 -8.60
CA LEU A 103 14.34 -10.50 -8.79
C LEU A 103 14.76 -11.31 -10.01
N ASP A 104 15.39 -10.70 -11.00
CA ASP A 104 15.81 -11.35 -12.25
C ASP A 104 17.34 -11.53 -12.39
N GLY A 105 18.10 -10.96 -11.46
CA GLY A 105 19.55 -11.10 -11.34
C GLY A 105 20.33 -10.18 -12.27
N ASP A 106 19.74 -9.10 -12.78
CA ASP A 106 20.39 -8.17 -13.70
C ASP A 106 21.20 -7.05 -13.01
N GLY A 107 21.05 -6.93 -11.69
CA GLY A 107 21.77 -6.00 -10.83
C GLY A 107 21.06 -4.67 -10.56
N ASP A 108 19.88 -4.43 -11.12
CA ASP A 108 19.00 -3.35 -10.66
C ASP A 108 17.90 -3.85 -9.73
N GLU A 109 17.52 -3.01 -8.76
CA GLU A 109 16.51 -3.41 -7.77
C GLU A 109 15.11 -3.18 -8.34
N ASP A 110 14.32 -4.26 -8.37
CA ASP A 110 12.89 -4.26 -8.62
C ASP A 110 12.12 -3.89 -7.36
N LEU A 111 10.84 -3.55 -7.52
CA LEU A 111 9.95 -3.30 -6.39
C LEU A 111 8.86 -4.35 -6.30
N VAL A 112 8.59 -4.84 -5.10
CA VAL A 112 7.40 -5.65 -4.81
C VAL A 112 6.51 -4.85 -3.89
N ALA A 113 5.30 -4.51 -4.33
CA ALA A 113 4.37 -3.69 -3.55
C ALA A 113 3.12 -4.48 -3.16
N GLY A 114 2.83 -4.49 -1.86
CA GLY A 114 1.63 -5.09 -1.28
C GLY A 114 0.48 -4.11 -1.26
N ASN A 115 -0.66 -4.52 -1.78
CA ASN A 115 -1.88 -3.70 -1.88
C ASN A 115 -3.03 -4.40 -1.15
N ILE A 116 -4.25 -3.87 -1.26
CA ILE A 116 -5.45 -4.47 -0.64
C ILE A 116 -5.92 -5.74 -1.34
N GLY A 117 -5.44 -6.01 -2.55
CA GLY A 117 -5.80 -7.18 -3.34
C GLY A 117 -7.18 -7.06 -3.99
N HIS A 118 -7.72 -8.20 -4.41
CA HIS A 118 -9.01 -8.29 -5.10
C HIS A 118 -10.12 -8.87 -4.22
N ASN A 119 -9.78 -9.36 -3.02
CA ASN A 119 -10.73 -9.85 -2.03
C ASN A 119 -11.29 -8.71 -1.15
N HIS A 120 -11.81 -7.69 -1.81
CA HIS A 120 -12.42 -6.52 -1.19
C HIS A 120 -13.54 -6.00 -2.09
N ASP A 121 -14.59 -5.38 -1.57
CA ASP A 121 -15.74 -4.92 -2.38
C ASP A 121 -15.40 -3.76 -3.33
N LEU A 122 -14.42 -2.93 -2.97
CA LEU A 122 -13.92 -1.89 -3.85
C LEU A 122 -13.29 -2.51 -5.11
N ARG A 123 -13.72 -2.05 -6.28
CA ARG A 123 -13.13 -2.40 -7.58
C ARG A 123 -12.59 -1.14 -8.24
N ALA A 124 -11.38 -1.24 -8.79
CA ALA A 124 -10.77 -0.16 -9.55
C ALA A 124 -9.94 -0.73 -10.70
N THR A 125 -9.91 0.00 -11.80
CA THR A 125 -9.09 -0.28 -12.99
C THR A 125 -8.66 1.05 -13.61
N ALA A 126 -7.72 1.04 -14.56
CA ALA A 126 -7.35 2.24 -15.31
C ALA A 126 -8.55 2.86 -16.08
N ALA A 127 -9.45 2.03 -16.61
CA ALA A 127 -10.66 2.49 -17.30
C ALA A 127 -11.71 3.03 -16.33
N HIS A 128 -11.82 2.40 -15.15
CA HIS A 128 -12.84 2.70 -14.14
C HIS A 128 -12.17 2.80 -12.77
N PRO A 129 -11.53 3.94 -12.45
CA PRO A 129 -10.85 4.12 -11.18
C PRO A 129 -11.85 4.29 -10.05
N ALA A 130 -11.52 3.80 -8.86
CA ALA A 130 -12.20 4.23 -7.65
C ALA A 130 -11.73 5.64 -7.28
N ARG A 131 -12.62 6.47 -6.75
CA ARG A 131 -12.29 7.85 -6.38
C ARG A 131 -12.66 8.14 -4.94
N MET A 132 -11.93 9.04 -4.32
CA MET A 132 -12.25 9.60 -3.01
C MET A 132 -12.31 11.11 -3.11
N TYR A 133 -13.37 11.66 -2.53
CA TYR A 133 -13.60 13.09 -2.42
C TYR A 133 -13.72 13.48 -0.95
N VAL A 134 -13.05 14.54 -0.52
CA VAL A 134 -13.09 14.99 0.87
C VAL A 134 -13.56 16.45 0.96
N ALA A 135 -14.74 16.67 1.50
CA ALA A 135 -15.32 18.01 1.68
C ALA A 135 -16.36 17.99 2.81
N ASP A 136 -16.71 19.17 3.30
CA ASP A 136 -17.86 19.38 4.18
C ASP A 136 -19.14 19.39 3.33
N PHE A 137 -19.71 18.21 3.11
CA PHE A 137 -20.80 18.02 2.15
C PHE A 137 -22.16 18.52 2.67
N ASP A 138 -22.35 18.55 3.99
CA ASP A 138 -23.58 19.01 4.63
C ASP A 138 -23.47 20.40 5.27
N GLN A 139 -22.31 21.05 5.13
CA GLN A 139 -22.00 22.41 5.60
C GLN A 139 -22.02 22.55 7.13
N ASN A 140 -21.55 21.53 7.84
CA ASN A 140 -21.49 21.46 9.29
C ASN A 140 -20.09 21.80 9.87
N THR A 141 -19.12 22.19 9.04
CA THR A 141 -17.69 22.46 9.33
C THR A 141 -16.78 21.24 9.53
N THR A 142 -17.33 20.03 9.45
CA THR A 142 -16.59 18.77 9.49
C THR A 142 -16.51 18.23 8.06
N PRO A 143 -15.31 17.95 7.53
CA PRO A 143 -15.21 17.31 6.22
C PRO A 143 -15.46 15.80 6.32
N GLU A 144 -16.21 15.26 5.37
CA GLU A 144 -16.40 13.83 5.17
C GLU A 144 -15.60 13.32 3.97
N ALA A 145 -15.12 12.07 4.06
CA ALA A 145 -14.57 11.35 2.93
C ALA A 145 -15.67 10.49 2.30
N VAL A 146 -15.94 10.69 1.01
CA VAL A 146 -16.86 9.85 0.23
C VAL A 146 -16.06 9.11 -0.82
N ILE A 147 -16.26 7.78 -0.89
CA ILE A 147 -15.59 6.92 -1.86
C ILE A 147 -16.61 6.50 -2.91
N SER A 148 -16.18 6.48 -4.16
CA SER A 148 -16.95 5.98 -5.28
C SER A 148 -16.34 4.71 -5.85
N TYR A 149 -17.23 3.86 -6.36
CA TYR A 149 -16.84 2.74 -7.20
C TYR A 149 -17.78 2.63 -8.39
N TYR A 150 -17.30 1.96 -9.41
CA TYR A 150 -17.94 1.91 -10.70
C TYR A 150 -18.85 0.68 -10.84
N VAL A 151 -20.10 0.92 -11.25
CA VAL A 151 -21.07 -0.12 -11.61
C VAL A 151 -21.74 0.25 -12.93
N GLN A 152 -21.63 -0.61 -13.94
CA GLN A 152 -22.36 -0.47 -15.22
C GLN A 152 -22.29 0.95 -15.84
N ASN A 153 -21.10 1.53 -15.97
CA ASN A 153 -20.91 2.87 -16.57
C ASN A 153 -21.25 4.06 -15.69
N GLN A 154 -21.51 3.85 -14.40
CA GLN A 154 -21.80 4.93 -13.46
C GLN A 154 -21.09 4.75 -12.13
N ASP A 155 -20.73 5.88 -11.51
CA ASP A 155 -20.19 5.92 -10.18
C ASP A 155 -21.31 5.89 -9.15
N TYR A 156 -21.18 4.99 -8.18
CA TYR A 156 -22.06 4.88 -7.02
C TYR A 156 -21.23 5.07 -5.75
N SER A 157 -21.90 5.40 -4.65
CA SER A 157 -21.21 5.46 -3.36
C SER A 157 -20.80 4.07 -2.92
N PHE A 158 -19.55 3.94 -2.47
CA PHE A 158 -19.04 2.73 -1.84
C PHE A 158 -19.64 2.53 -0.45
N PHE A 159 -19.96 3.61 0.25
CA PHE A 159 -20.61 3.55 1.56
C PHE A 159 -22.11 3.30 1.42
N SER A 160 -22.65 2.55 2.38
CA SER A 160 -24.08 2.32 2.49
C SER A 160 -24.83 3.60 2.87
N LYS A 161 -26.14 3.58 2.64
CA LYS A 161 -27.04 4.64 3.09
C LYS A 161 -26.88 4.94 4.57
N ASP A 162 -26.79 3.90 5.40
CA ASP A 162 -26.76 4.05 6.87
C ASP A 162 -25.45 4.65 7.35
N GLU A 163 -24.31 4.27 6.75
CA GLU A 163 -23.01 4.87 7.03
C GLU A 163 -23.01 6.36 6.69
N LEU A 164 -23.41 6.71 5.46
CA LEU A 164 -23.44 8.11 5.04
C LEU A 164 -24.46 8.93 5.84
N ALA A 165 -25.62 8.37 6.17
CA ALA A 165 -26.63 9.04 6.97
C ALA A 165 -26.24 9.15 8.45
N GLY A 166 -25.34 8.30 8.93
CA GLY A 166 -24.73 8.38 10.25
C GLY A 166 -23.89 9.64 10.41
N GLU A 167 -23.12 9.97 9.38
CA GLU A 167 -22.27 11.17 9.33
C GLU A 167 -23.05 12.42 8.89
N MET A 168 -23.86 12.31 7.82
CA MET A 168 -24.57 13.42 7.19
C MET A 168 -26.09 13.29 7.34
N VAL A 169 -26.65 13.97 8.35
CA VAL A 169 -28.09 13.86 8.70
C VAL A 169 -29.01 14.30 7.55
N ILE A 170 -28.55 15.21 6.67
CA ILE A 170 -29.31 15.65 5.50
C ILE A 170 -29.71 14.49 4.57
N LEU A 171 -28.91 13.43 4.50
CA LEU A 171 -29.16 12.27 3.67
C LEU A 171 -30.34 11.43 4.19
N LYS A 172 -30.63 11.44 5.50
CA LYS A 172 -31.84 10.78 6.08
C LYS A 172 -33.14 11.36 5.52
N LYS A 173 -33.16 12.67 5.25
CA LYS A 173 -34.34 13.35 4.70
C LYS A 173 -34.45 13.15 3.19
N LYS A 174 -33.32 13.10 2.50
CA LYS A 174 -33.26 12.91 1.03
C LYS A 174 -33.60 11.48 0.61
N TYR A 175 -33.15 10.49 1.37
CA TYR A 175 -33.34 9.07 1.08
C TYR A 175 -34.07 8.39 2.25
N THR A 176 -35.38 8.18 2.12
CA THR A 176 -36.19 7.58 3.20
C THR A 176 -36.17 6.06 3.19
N ASP A 177 -35.96 5.44 2.04
CA ASP A 177 -35.80 3.99 1.83
C ASP A 177 -34.41 3.66 1.25
N TYR A 178 -34.04 2.37 1.20
CA TYR A 178 -32.75 1.93 0.65
C TYR A 178 -32.75 1.84 -0.88
N HIS A 179 -33.91 1.59 -1.50
CA HIS A 179 -34.03 1.40 -2.93
C HIS A 179 -33.72 2.70 -3.68
N SER A 180 -34.25 3.82 -3.21
CA SER A 180 -33.99 5.16 -3.77
C SER A 180 -32.53 5.59 -3.65
N PHE A 181 -31.85 5.23 -2.56
CA PHE A 181 -30.41 5.47 -2.42
C PHE A 181 -29.60 4.57 -3.36
N ALA A 182 -29.88 3.27 -3.40
CA ALA A 182 -29.15 2.30 -4.21
C ALA A 182 -29.22 2.60 -5.73
N GLN A 183 -30.28 3.27 -6.19
CA GLN A 183 -30.42 3.71 -7.58
C GLN A 183 -29.82 5.09 -7.87
N SER A 184 -29.37 5.80 -6.84
CA SER A 184 -28.79 7.13 -7.01
C SER A 184 -27.33 7.04 -7.36
N ARG A 185 -26.96 7.65 -8.49
CA ARG A 185 -25.56 7.86 -8.85
C ARG A 185 -24.90 8.81 -7.85
N LEU A 186 -23.58 8.72 -7.74
CA LEU A 186 -22.79 9.55 -6.84
C LEU A 186 -23.01 11.05 -7.06
N ASP A 187 -23.08 11.50 -8.32
CA ASP A 187 -23.33 12.90 -8.72
C ASP A 187 -24.76 13.39 -8.40
N GLN A 188 -25.69 12.47 -8.15
CA GLN A 188 -27.04 12.78 -7.66
C GLN A 188 -27.07 12.87 -6.14
N VAL A 189 -26.20 12.14 -5.44
CA VAL A 189 -26.06 12.22 -3.98
C VAL A 189 -25.30 13.47 -3.60
N PHE A 190 -24.13 13.69 -4.20
CA PHE A 190 -23.18 14.78 -3.93
C PHE A 190 -22.94 15.62 -5.18
N VAL A 191 -23.01 16.94 -5.03
CA VAL A 191 -22.83 17.90 -6.14
C VAL A 191 -21.38 18.42 -6.19
N ASP A 192 -20.96 18.88 -7.37
CA ASP A 192 -19.65 19.55 -7.59
C ASP A 192 -18.40 18.74 -7.20
N LEU A 193 -18.51 17.40 -7.18
CA LEU A 193 -17.42 16.47 -6.80
C LEU A 193 -16.10 16.73 -7.53
N GLU A 194 -16.13 16.99 -8.83
CA GLU A 194 -14.91 17.23 -9.62
C GLU A 194 -14.19 18.53 -9.26
N LYS A 195 -14.85 19.47 -8.57
CA LYS A 195 -14.24 20.71 -8.08
C LYS A 195 -13.66 20.55 -6.67
N ASN A 196 -13.80 19.37 -6.07
CA ASN A 196 -13.33 19.11 -4.72
C ASN A 196 -11.78 19.23 -4.68
N PRO A 197 -11.21 20.03 -3.75
CA PRO A 197 -9.76 20.21 -3.65
C PRO A 197 -9.02 18.92 -3.29
N ILE A 198 -9.68 17.97 -2.62
CA ILE A 198 -9.16 16.66 -2.32
C ILE A 198 -9.97 15.66 -3.14
N ASN A 199 -9.50 15.44 -4.37
CA ASN A 199 -10.00 14.43 -5.29
C ASN A 199 -8.84 13.46 -5.59
N LYS A 200 -8.94 12.24 -5.08
CA LYS A 200 -7.95 11.19 -5.28
C LYS A 200 -8.56 10.07 -6.09
N SER A 201 -7.76 9.43 -6.92
CA SER A 201 -8.16 8.25 -7.67
C SER A 201 -7.17 7.12 -7.43
N VAL A 202 -7.67 5.88 -7.46
CA VAL A 202 -6.84 4.67 -7.53
C VAL A 202 -7.30 3.85 -8.71
N SER A 203 -6.34 3.25 -9.41
CA SER A 203 -6.57 2.42 -10.58
C SER A 203 -5.96 1.02 -10.44
N GLN A 204 -5.15 0.81 -9.41
CA GLN A 204 -4.47 -0.44 -9.10
C GLN A 204 -4.79 -0.89 -7.68
N LEU A 205 -5.38 -2.08 -7.56
CA LEU A 205 -5.64 -2.73 -6.26
C LEU A 205 -4.83 -4.02 -6.09
N ALA A 206 -4.19 -4.52 -7.14
CA ALA A 206 -3.42 -5.75 -7.08
C ALA A 206 -2.06 -5.52 -6.39
N SER A 207 -1.67 -6.45 -5.54
CA SER A 207 -0.26 -6.59 -5.14
C SER A 207 0.57 -6.93 -6.39
N THR A 208 1.67 -6.23 -6.61
CA THR A 208 2.30 -6.14 -7.94
C THR A 208 3.82 -6.06 -7.81
N ILE A 209 4.52 -6.74 -8.71
CA ILE A 209 5.95 -6.54 -8.97
C ILE A 209 6.10 -5.42 -9.99
N PHE A 210 7.06 -4.54 -9.78
CA PHE A 210 7.47 -3.50 -10.70
C PHE A 210 8.91 -3.81 -11.10
N GLU A 211 9.06 -4.42 -12.27
CA GLU A 211 10.34 -4.75 -12.89
C GLU A 211 11.02 -3.47 -13.37
N ASN A 212 12.22 -3.19 -12.87
CA ASN A 212 13.01 -2.05 -13.25
C ASN A 212 13.77 -2.34 -14.57
N ASN A 213 14.31 -1.30 -15.20
CA ASN A 213 15.11 -1.42 -16.42
C ASN A 213 16.49 -0.74 -16.29
N GLY A 214 16.96 -0.60 -15.05
CA GLY A 214 18.19 0.10 -14.68
C GLY A 214 18.16 1.63 -14.85
N LYS A 215 17.00 2.21 -15.21
CA LYS A 215 16.80 3.66 -15.41
C LYS A 215 15.62 4.20 -14.60
N GLY A 216 15.10 3.41 -13.66
CA GLY A 216 13.91 3.71 -12.87
C GLY A 216 12.67 3.88 -13.74
N GLN A 217 12.54 3.11 -14.82
CA GLN A 217 11.27 2.94 -15.53
C GLN A 217 10.79 1.53 -15.26
N TYR A 218 9.54 1.41 -14.85
CA TYR A 218 9.03 0.16 -14.30
C TYR A 218 7.97 -0.48 -15.18
N THR A 219 8.02 -1.79 -15.32
CA THR A 219 6.99 -2.64 -15.93
C THR A 219 6.24 -3.40 -14.84
N ALA A 220 4.91 -3.29 -14.81
CA ALA A 220 4.08 -3.91 -13.79
C ALA A 220 3.72 -5.36 -14.12
N HIS A 221 3.99 -6.28 -13.19
CA HIS A 221 3.63 -7.69 -13.24
C HIS A 221 2.79 -8.03 -12.00
N PRO A 222 1.46 -8.18 -12.13
CA PRO A 222 0.60 -8.54 -11.00
C PRO A 222 1.02 -9.87 -10.37
N LEU A 223 1.07 -9.92 -9.05
CA LEU A 223 1.33 -11.18 -8.34
C LEU A 223 0.16 -12.18 -8.52
N PRO A 224 0.42 -13.49 -8.38
CA PRO A 224 -0.60 -14.53 -8.51
C PRO A 224 -1.81 -14.33 -7.59
N PHE A 225 -2.92 -15.00 -7.92
CA PHE A 225 -4.18 -14.90 -7.18
C PHE A 225 -4.04 -15.09 -5.66
N SER A 226 -3.16 -15.99 -5.22
CA SER A 226 -2.89 -16.23 -3.79
C SER A 226 -2.43 -14.97 -3.04
N ALA A 227 -1.71 -14.07 -3.71
CA ALA A 227 -1.27 -12.77 -3.17
C ALA A 227 -2.31 -11.65 -3.26
N GLN A 228 -3.49 -11.94 -3.83
CA GLN A 228 -4.62 -10.99 -3.97
C GLN A 228 -5.78 -11.30 -3.01
N SER A 229 -5.65 -12.36 -2.20
CA SER A 229 -6.67 -12.88 -1.30
C SER A 229 -6.85 -12.05 -0.01
N THR A 230 -5.89 -11.17 0.28
CA THR A 230 -5.90 -10.31 1.46
C THR A 230 -5.01 -9.09 1.22
N MET A 231 -5.08 -8.14 2.15
CA MET A 231 -4.19 -6.98 2.20
C MET A 231 -2.78 -7.41 2.64
N ILE A 232 -1.75 -7.08 1.87
CA ILE A 232 -0.36 -7.49 2.13
C ILE A 232 0.40 -6.41 2.91
N PHE A 233 0.75 -6.72 4.16
CA PHE A 233 1.46 -5.83 5.08
C PHE A 233 2.95 -6.15 5.22
N SER A 234 3.40 -7.33 4.78
CA SER A 234 4.80 -7.72 4.86
C SER A 234 5.21 -8.52 3.64
N ILE A 235 6.40 -8.22 3.14
CA ILE A 235 7.03 -8.86 1.98
C ILE A 235 8.48 -9.13 2.39
N LEU A 236 8.83 -10.41 2.51
CA LEU A 236 10.19 -10.84 2.75
C LEU A 236 10.73 -11.53 1.49
N PRO A 237 11.63 -10.88 0.74
CA PRO A 237 12.43 -11.53 -0.28
C PRO A 237 13.42 -12.51 0.36
N THR A 238 13.43 -13.76 -0.08
CA THR A 238 14.34 -14.80 0.40
C THR A 238 14.34 -15.96 -0.57
N ASP A 239 15.49 -16.61 -0.76
CA ASP A 239 15.52 -17.94 -1.37
C ASP A 239 14.91 -18.95 -0.39
N VAL A 240 13.78 -19.57 -0.75
CA VAL A 240 13.06 -20.57 0.08
C VAL A 240 13.44 -21.98 -0.34
N ASN A 241 13.65 -22.22 -1.63
CA ASN A 241 13.83 -23.57 -2.17
C ASN A 241 15.31 -23.95 -2.43
N GLY A 242 16.24 -23.01 -2.28
CA GLY A 242 17.69 -23.18 -2.47
C GLY A 242 18.17 -23.13 -3.93
N ASP A 243 17.39 -22.58 -4.86
CA ASP A 243 17.74 -22.49 -6.28
C ASP A 243 18.52 -21.22 -6.66
N ASN A 244 18.79 -20.33 -5.69
CA ASN A 244 19.40 -19.01 -5.85
C ASN A 244 18.56 -17.99 -6.63
N LEU A 245 17.27 -18.24 -6.84
CA LEU A 245 16.31 -17.21 -7.24
C LEU A 245 15.68 -16.61 -5.98
N THR A 246 15.43 -15.31 -5.99
CA THR A 246 14.75 -14.64 -4.89
C THR A 246 13.26 -15.00 -4.91
N ASP A 247 12.80 -15.79 -3.96
CA ASP A 247 11.37 -16.07 -3.70
C ASP A 247 10.77 -14.99 -2.76
N LEU A 248 9.46 -15.03 -2.57
CA LEU A 248 8.73 -14.08 -1.70
C LEU A 248 7.92 -14.81 -0.63
N MET A 249 8.10 -14.41 0.62
CA MET A 249 7.17 -14.73 1.71
C MET A 249 6.31 -13.51 2.01
N LEU A 250 4.99 -13.66 1.91
CA LEU A 250 4.02 -12.59 2.09
C LEU A 250 3.23 -12.78 3.37
N GLY A 251 3.01 -11.68 4.08
CA GLY A 251 2.20 -11.59 5.28
C GLY A 251 1.10 -10.55 5.12
N GLY A 252 -0.10 -10.86 5.60
CA GLY A 252 -1.24 -9.96 5.46
C GLY A 252 -2.35 -10.19 6.47
N ASN A 253 -3.54 -9.73 6.08
CA ASN A 253 -4.79 -9.65 6.84
C ASN A 253 -4.95 -8.40 7.72
N ILE A 254 -6.20 -7.97 7.81
CA ILE A 254 -6.66 -6.90 8.70
C ILE A 254 -8.01 -7.27 9.31
N TYR A 255 -8.08 -7.19 10.64
CA TYR A 255 -9.29 -7.52 11.40
C TYR A 255 -9.99 -6.25 11.90
N GLU A 256 -9.24 -5.18 12.06
CA GLU A 256 -9.65 -3.86 12.54
C GLU A 256 -10.20 -3.01 11.39
N ILE A 257 -11.28 -3.49 10.79
CA ILE A 257 -11.97 -2.84 9.67
C ILE A 257 -13.45 -2.67 10.02
N THR A 258 -14.11 -1.68 9.41
CA THR A 258 -15.55 -1.44 9.60
C THR A 258 -16.33 -2.73 9.35
N PRO A 259 -17.31 -3.09 10.21
CA PRO A 259 -18.07 -4.32 10.08
C PRO A 259 -18.74 -4.53 8.72
N SER A 260 -19.09 -3.45 8.02
CA SER A 260 -19.69 -3.47 6.68
C SER A 260 -18.77 -4.08 5.62
N PHE A 261 -17.45 -3.91 5.73
CA PHE A 261 -16.47 -4.45 4.77
C PHE A 261 -16.07 -5.90 5.07
N GLY A 262 -16.37 -6.40 6.28
CA GLY A 262 -15.91 -7.70 6.74
C GLY A 262 -14.39 -7.74 6.94
N ARG A 263 -13.91 -8.73 7.69
CA ARG A 263 -12.47 -8.91 7.88
C ARG A 263 -11.84 -9.37 6.58
N MET A 264 -10.67 -8.83 6.26
CA MET A 264 -9.82 -9.40 5.22
C MET A 264 -8.89 -10.40 5.90
N ASP A 265 -9.37 -11.63 6.08
CA ASP A 265 -8.70 -12.71 6.81
C ASP A 265 -8.41 -13.95 5.95
N GLY A 266 -8.38 -13.76 4.63
CA GLY A 266 -8.19 -14.84 3.65
C GLY A 266 -6.77 -15.40 3.55
N GLY A 267 -5.76 -14.74 4.14
CA GLY A 267 -4.37 -15.17 4.09
C GLY A 267 -3.94 -16.01 5.29
N TYR A 268 -3.07 -16.99 5.08
CA TYR A 268 -2.42 -17.76 6.15
C TYR A 268 -0.89 -17.64 6.08
N GLY A 269 -0.40 -16.57 5.47
CA GLY A 269 0.97 -16.50 4.95
C GLY A 269 1.04 -17.16 3.57
N THR A 270 1.70 -16.50 2.62
CA THR A 270 1.82 -16.98 1.24
C THR A 270 3.29 -17.09 0.88
N VAL A 271 3.70 -18.23 0.34
CA VAL A 271 5.05 -18.42 -0.21
C VAL A 271 4.94 -18.47 -1.72
N LEU A 272 5.66 -17.59 -2.41
CA LEU A 272 5.70 -17.51 -3.85
C LEU A 272 7.10 -17.85 -4.34
N ILE A 273 7.21 -18.92 -5.14
CA ILE A 273 8.45 -19.37 -5.75
C ILE A 273 8.67 -18.66 -7.08
N ASN A 274 9.84 -18.07 -7.24
CA ASN A 274 10.27 -17.42 -8.45
C ASN A 274 10.56 -18.46 -9.54
N LYS A 275 9.94 -18.30 -10.70
CA LYS A 275 10.13 -19.15 -11.89
C LYS A 275 11.00 -18.47 -12.96
N GLY A 276 11.59 -17.32 -12.62
CA GLY A 276 12.29 -16.42 -13.51
C GLY A 276 11.34 -15.54 -14.33
N LYS A 277 11.89 -14.50 -14.97
CA LYS A 277 11.15 -13.57 -15.85
C LYS A 277 9.91 -12.96 -15.17
N MET A 278 10.06 -12.58 -13.89
CA MET A 278 8.98 -12.02 -13.06
C MET A 278 7.75 -12.92 -12.90
N GLN A 279 7.88 -14.22 -13.16
CA GLN A 279 6.81 -15.20 -12.95
C GLN A 279 6.96 -15.85 -11.59
N PHE A 280 5.87 -15.84 -10.81
CA PHE A 280 5.82 -16.42 -9.47
C PHE A 280 4.70 -17.44 -9.39
N GLU A 281 4.92 -18.53 -8.66
CA GLU A 281 3.91 -19.55 -8.37
C GLU A 281 3.82 -19.79 -6.87
N GLU A 282 2.61 -19.96 -6.35
CA GLU A 282 2.44 -20.32 -4.95
C GLU A 282 3.04 -21.70 -4.64
N LEU A 283 3.83 -21.79 -3.58
CA LEU A 283 4.15 -23.05 -2.93
C LEU A 283 3.06 -23.34 -1.89
N PRO A 284 2.18 -24.34 -2.12
CA PRO A 284 1.05 -24.61 -1.23
C PRO A 284 1.49 -24.84 0.22
N THR A 285 0.64 -24.45 1.17
CA THR A 285 0.95 -24.50 2.60
C THR A 285 1.34 -25.89 3.12
N ASP A 286 0.78 -26.96 2.57
CA ASP A 286 1.12 -28.34 2.92
C ASP A 286 2.53 -28.75 2.45
N GLN A 287 3.08 -28.04 1.47
CA GLN A 287 4.45 -28.23 0.96
C GLN A 287 5.44 -27.25 1.61
N SER A 288 5.07 -25.98 1.76
CA SER A 288 5.94 -24.96 2.37
C SER A 288 6.07 -25.12 3.88
N GLY A 289 5.06 -25.69 4.55
CA GLY A 289 4.96 -25.70 6.00
C GLY A 289 4.70 -24.32 6.63
N PHE A 290 4.56 -23.27 5.81
CA PHE A 290 4.33 -21.91 6.26
C PHE A 290 2.83 -21.66 6.46
N PHE A 291 2.36 -21.93 7.67
CA PHE A 291 0.99 -21.69 8.10
C PHE A 291 0.94 -20.74 9.29
N VAL A 292 0.44 -19.54 9.04
CA VAL A 292 0.37 -18.44 10.01
C VAL A 292 -1.05 -17.88 10.03
N PRO A 293 -1.94 -18.39 10.90
CA PRO A 293 -3.26 -17.79 11.09
C PRO A 293 -3.11 -16.45 11.82
N GLY A 294 -3.93 -15.45 11.50
CA GLY A 294 -3.89 -14.14 12.17
C GLY A 294 -3.64 -12.97 11.22
N ALA A 295 -3.60 -11.77 11.79
CA ALA A 295 -3.18 -10.55 11.10
C ALA A 295 -1.65 -10.41 11.13
N ILE A 296 -0.98 -10.94 10.12
CA ILE A 296 0.48 -10.90 9.98
C ILE A 296 0.91 -9.46 9.69
N ARG A 297 1.90 -8.95 10.43
CA ARG A 297 2.37 -7.56 10.31
C ARG A 297 3.80 -7.44 9.84
N ASP A 298 4.64 -8.42 10.15
CA ASP A 298 6.01 -8.43 9.69
C ASP A 298 6.58 -9.85 9.63
N ILE A 299 7.47 -10.10 8.68
CA ILE A 299 8.22 -11.34 8.47
C ILE A 299 9.67 -10.93 8.31
N GLN A 300 10.52 -11.37 9.24
CA GLN A 300 11.94 -11.04 9.24
C GLN A 300 12.79 -12.30 9.29
N THR A 301 13.97 -12.24 8.70
CA THR A 301 14.98 -13.30 8.86
C THR A 301 15.76 -13.08 10.15
N ILE A 302 15.92 -14.15 10.92
CA ILE A 302 16.82 -14.20 12.08
C ILE A 302 17.77 -15.40 11.96
N THR A 303 18.83 -15.41 12.76
CA THR A 303 19.74 -16.57 12.86
C THR A 303 19.63 -17.20 14.24
N ILE A 304 19.28 -18.49 14.28
CA ILE A 304 19.21 -19.29 15.52
C ILE A 304 20.24 -20.40 15.41
N SER A 305 21.23 -20.39 16.31
CA SER A 305 22.30 -21.40 16.35
C SER A 305 23.00 -21.62 15.00
N GLY A 306 23.18 -20.55 14.22
CA GLY A 306 23.83 -20.57 12.90
C GLY A 306 22.93 -21.01 11.74
N LYS A 307 21.64 -21.26 11.98
CA LYS A 307 20.65 -21.56 10.95
C LYS A 307 19.74 -20.35 10.70
N LYS A 308 19.36 -20.16 9.44
CA LYS A 308 18.33 -19.20 9.06
C LYS A 308 17.00 -19.63 9.65
N ALA A 309 16.25 -18.67 10.18
CA ALA A 309 14.89 -18.85 10.65
C ALA A 309 14.06 -17.61 10.31
N TYR A 310 12.75 -17.78 10.22
CA TYR A 310 11.80 -16.72 9.91
C TYR A 310 11.00 -16.36 11.16
N LEU A 311 11.10 -15.10 11.58
CA LEU A 311 10.35 -14.52 12.68
C LEU A 311 9.10 -13.84 12.12
N VAL A 312 7.92 -14.24 12.58
CA VAL A 312 6.65 -13.70 12.10
C VAL A 312 5.88 -13.03 13.23
N THR A 313 5.57 -11.75 13.05
CA THR A 313 4.77 -10.98 14.02
C THR A 313 3.32 -10.87 13.56
N ARG A 314 2.40 -10.91 14.53
CA ARG A 314 0.97 -10.83 14.29
C ARG A 314 0.33 -9.82 15.22
N ASN A 315 -0.64 -9.06 14.73
CA ASN A 315 -1.33 -8.06 15.54
C ASN A 315 -2.07 -8.74 16.70
N GLY A 316 -1.78 -8.31 17.93
CA GLY A 316 -2.45 -8.82 19.13
C GLY A 316 -2.19 -10.28 19.48
N ASP A 317 -1.19 -10.93 18.87
CA ASP A 317 -0.88 -12.36 19.08
C ASP A 317 0.62 -12.60 19.28
N ARG A 318 0.99 -13.83 19.65
CA ARG A 318 2.37 -14.26 19.87
C ARG A 318 3.13 -14.34 18.54
N VAL A 319 4.41 -14.00 18.64
CA VAL A 319 5.39 -14.18 17.57
C VAL A 319 5.56 -15.66 17.27
N MET A 320 5.67 -16.01 15.99
CA MET A 320 5.95 -17.37 15.51
C MET A 320 7.35 -17.44 14.89
N VAL A 321 7.96 -18.62 14.94
CA VAL A 321 9.29 -18.88 14.35
C VAL A 321 9.19 -20.11 13.47
N PHE A 322 9.75 -20.02 12.26
CA PHE A 322 9.90 -21.13 11.30
C PHE A 322 11.38 -21.35 11.00
N GLU A 323 11.79 -22.59 10.78
CA GLU A 323 13.17 -22.99 10.41
C GLU A 323 13.19 -23.59 9.00
#